data_AF-A0A2G6KGU4-F1
#
_entry.id   AF-A0A2G6KGU4-F1
#
_cell.length_a   1.000
_cell.length_b   1.000
_cell.length_c   1.000
_cell.angle_alpha   90.00
_cell.angle_beta   90.00
_cell.angle_gamma   90.00
#
_symmetry.space_group_name_H-M   'P 1'
#
loop_
_entity.id
_entity.type
_entity.pdbx_description
1 polymer ?
#
loop_
_entity_poly.entity_id
_entity_poly.type
_entity_poly.pdbx_seq_one_letter_code
_entity_poly.pdbx_strand_id
1 'polypeptide(L)' 'MAHLAFLGLGVMGAPMAGHLAAQGHSVTVYNRTGARSLEWVAAYGHRAAPTPAEAVDGADYVMMCV' A
#
# COMPACT_ATOMS: atom_id res chain seq x y z
N MET A 1 -3.93 -14.12 6.95
CA MET A 1 -3.18 -12.92 6.52
C MET A 1 -3.28 -12.85 5.02
N ALA A 2 -3.80 -11.75 4.45
CA ALA A 2 -3.93 -11.57 3.01
C ALA A 2 -2.87 -10.57 2.49
N HIS A 3 -2.49 -10.71 1.23
CA HIS A 3 -1.60 -9.81 0.50
C HIS A 3 -2.43 -8.72 -0.19
N LEU A 4 -2.24 -7.48 0.23
CA LEU A 4 -3.04 -6.34 -0.21
C LEU A 4 -2.16 -5.35 -0.97
N ALA A 5 -2.65 -4.88 -2.12
CA ALA A 5 -2.01 -3.81 -2.87
C ALA A 5 -2.85 -2.53 -2.81
N PHE A 6 -2.25 -1.43 -2.37
CA PHE A 6 -2.89 -0.11 -2.42
C PHE A 6 -2.25 0.76 -3.50
N LEU A 7 -3.04 1.10 -4.51
CA LEU A 7 -2.65 2.00 -5.60
C LEU A 7 -3.27 3.38 -5.34
N GLY A 8 -2.47 4.27 -4.75
CA GLY A 8 -2.90 5.61 -4.35
C GLY A 8 -2.93 5.78 -2.83
N LEU A 9 -2.16 6.76 -2.34
CA LEU A 9 -2.03 7.09 -0.92
C LEU A 9 -2.53 8.51 -0.65
N GLY A 10 -3.79 8.75 -1.04
CA GLY A 10 -4.53 9.98 -0.73
C GLY A 10 -5.18 9.94 0.66
N VAL A 11 -6.15 10.84 0.87
CA VAL A 11 -6.88 10.98 2.15
C VAL A 11 -7.60 9.71 2.59
N MET A 12 -8.04 8.87 1.64
CA MET A 12 -8.66 7.57 1.94
C MET A 12 -7.64 6.43 1.95
N GLY A 13 -6.81 6.32 0.90
CA GLY A 13 -5.94 5.16 0.69
C GLY A 13 -4.91 4.96 1.81
N ALA A 14 -4.27 6.03 2.27
CA ALA A 14 -3.24 5.95 3.31
C ALA A 14 -3.76 5.42 4.66
N PRO A 15 -4.83 5.96 5.27
CA PRO A 15 -5.36 5.42 6.52
C PRO A 15 -5.98 4.02 6.36
N MET A 16 -6.62 3.72 5.23
CA MET A 16 -7.15 2.36 4.98
C MET A 16 -6.04 1.32 4.94
N ALA A 17 -4.96 1.59 4.19
CA ALA A 17 -3.78 0.72 4.15
C ALA A 17 -3.20 0.54 5.57
N GLY A 18 -3.09 1.63 6.34
CA GLY A 18 -2.55 1.62 7.70
C GLY A 18 -3.38 0.76 8.67
N HIS A 19 -4.71 0.86 8.60
CA HIS A 19 -5.59 0.02 9.42
C HIS A 19 -5.47 -1.46 9.08
N LEU A 20 -5.41 -1.82 7.79
CA LEU A 20 -5.28 -3.23 7.39
C LEU A 20 -3.89 -3.79 7.72
N ALA A 21 -2.85 -2.98 7.58
CA ALA A 21 -1.51 -3.30 8.08
C ALA A 21 -1.53 -3.61 9.59
N ALA A 22 -2.14 -2.74 10.40
CA ALA A 22 -2.24 -2.94 11.85
C ALA A 22 -3.06 -4.17 12.27
N GLN A 23 -3.98 -4.64 11.42
CA GLN A 23 -4.74 -5.89 11.62
C GLN A 23 -3.95 -7.15 11.16
N GLY A 24 -2.69 -6.99 10.78
CA GLY A 24 -1.81 -8.10 10.42
C GLY A 24 -1.96 -8.59 8.98
N HIS A 25 -2.41 -7.73 8.05
CA HIS A 25 -2.32 -8.00 6.61
C HIS A 25 -0.96 -7.59 6.03
N SER A 26 -0.54 -8.25 4.95
CA SER A 26 0.69 -7.90 4.23
C SER A 26 0.36 -6.82 3.21
N VAL A 27 0.83 -5.59 3.42
CA VAL A 27 0.47 -4.47 2.55
C VAL A 27 1.65 -4.06 1.66
N THR A 28 1.42 -3.99 0.35
CA THR A 28 2.30 -3.33 -0.60
C THR A 28 1.63 -2.06 -1.10
N VAL A 29 2.34 -0.92 -1.03
CA VAL A 29 1.80 0.36 -1.47
C VAL A 29 2.50 0.89 -2.71
N TYR A 30 1.74 1.58 -3.55
CA TYR A 30 2.26 2.40 -4.65
C TYR A 30 1.54 3.73 -4.69
N ASN A 31 2.30 4.79 -4.94
CA ASN A 31 1.77 6.10 -5.25
C ASN A 31 2.65 6.75 -6.33
N ARG A 32 2.03 7.52 -7.24
CA ARG A 32 2.76 8.20 -8.33
C ARG A 32 3.94 9.02 -7.82
N THR A 33 3.75 9.71 -6.70
CA THR A 33 4.85 10.35 -5.97
C THR A 33 5.43 9.33 -4.98
N GLY A 34 6.57 8.74 -5.34
CA GLY A 34 7.20 7.66 -4.56
C GLY A 34 7.54 8.04 -3.11
N ALA A 35 7.87 9.31 -2.84
CA ALA A 35 8.10 9.78 -1.47
C ALA A 35 6.93 9.49 -0.52
N ARG A 36 5.68 9.56 -1.00
CA ARG A 36 4.50 9.22 -0.18
C ARG A 36 4.45 7.75 0.20
N SER A 37 4.86 6.86 -0.69
CA SER A 37 4.95 5.43 -0.41
C SER A 37 6.04 5.14 0.61
N LEU A 38 7.18 5.82 0.51
CA LEU A 38 8.28 5.68 1.47
C LEU A 38 7.90 6.24 2.86
N GLU A 39 7.25 7.41 2.92
CA GLU A 39 6.72 7.98 4.16
C GLU A 39 5.72 7.04 4.84
N TRP A 40 4.82 6.44 4.05
CA TRP A 40 3.86 5.48 4.58
C TRP A 40 4.55 4.23 5.14
N VAL A 41 5.55 3.67 4.42
CA VAL A 41 6.34 2.53 4.92
C VAL A 41 7.11 2.89 6.20
N ALA A 42 7.67 4.10 6.29
CA ALA A 42 8.35 4.55 7.50
C ALA A 42 7.40 4.62 8.71
N ALA A 43 6.12 4.91 8.50
CA ALA A 43 5.12 5.03 9.56
C ALA A 43 4.50 3.68 9.99
N TYR A 44 4.21 2.78 9.04
CA TYR A 44 3.45 1.55 9.29
C TYR A 44 4.24 0.26 9.09
N GLY A 45 5.45 0.33 8.54
CA GLY A 45 6.19 -0.83 8.05
C GLY A 45 5.68 -1.32 6.70
N HIS A 46 6.04 -2.55 6.34
CA HIS A 46 5.70 -3.23 5.08
C HIS A 46 6.48 -2.73 3.84
N ARG A 47 5.89 -2.85 2.64
CA ARG A 47 6.60 -2.71 1.36
C ARG A 47 6.03 -1.57 0.52
N ALA A 48 6.91 -0.83 -0.13
CA ALA A 48 6.57 0.03 -1.26
C ALA A 48 7.10 -0.61 -2.55
N ALA A 49 6.34 -0.47 -3.64
CA ALA A 49 6.78 -0.88 -4.98
C ALA A 49 6.97 0.35 -5.89
N PRO A 50 7.93 0.31 -6.84
CA PRO A 50 8.23 1.43 -7.72
C PRO A 50 7.21 1.59 -8.86
N THR A 51 6.42 0.56 -9.15
CA THR A 51 5.39 0.56 -10.21
C THR A 51 4.09 -0.07 -9.72
N PRO A 52 2.92 0.26 -10.31
CA PRO A 52 1.67 -0.41 -9.99
C PRO A 52 1.74 -1.92 -10.27
N ALA A 53 2.41 -2.32 -11.35
CA ALA A 53 2.56 -3.73 -11.73
C ALA A 53 3.29 -4.52 -10.64
N GLU A 54 4.39 -3.99 -10.10
CA GLU A 54 5.13 -4.61 -9.00
C GLU A 54 4.41 -4.51 -7.64
N ALA A 55 3.45 -3.60 -7.50
CA ALA A 55 2.66 -3.47 -6.29
C ALA A 55 1.59 -4.55 -6.17
N VAL A 56 1.00 -4.95 -7.31
CA VAL A 56 -0.07 -5.95 -7.38
C VAL A 56 0.44 -7.38 -7.56
N ASP A 57 1.73 -7.56 -7.82
CA ASP A 57 2.34 -8.88 -7.95
C ASP A 57 2.15 -9.70 -6.67
N GLY A 58 1.44 -10.84 -6.79
CA GLY A 58 1.08 -11.70 -5.66
C GLY A 58 0.03 -11.13 -4.70
N ALA A 59 -0.69 -10.06 -5.05
CA ALA A 59 -1.76 -9.52 -4.23
C ALA A 59 -3.06 -10.33 -4.38
N ASP A 60 -3.69 -10.67 -3.25
CA ASP A 60 -5.03 -11.27 -3.20
C ASP A 60 -6.11 -10.22 -3.55
N TYR A 61 -5.87 -8.97 -3.14
CA TYR A 61 -6.79 -7.85 -3.34
C TYR A 61 -6.03 -6.58 -3.74
N VAL A 62 -6.63 -5.82 -4.66
CA VAL A 62 -6.12 -4.52 -5.12
C VAL A 62 -7.14 -3.44 -4.78
N MET A 63 -6.71 -2.45 -3.99
CA MET A 63 -7.45 -1.25 -3.67
C MET A 63 -6.96 -0.12 -4.58
N MET A 64 -7.82 0.32 -5.48
CA MET A 64 -7.57 1.46 -6.35
C MET A 64 -8.15 2.73 -5.72
N CYS A 65 -7.28 3.62 -5.26
CA CYS A 65 -7.61 4.80 -4.45
C CYS A 65 -6.93 6.08 -5.01
N VAL A 66 -7.06 6.28 -6.33
CA VAL A 66 -6.47 7.42 -7.07
C VAL A 66 -7.30 8.70 -6.98
#